data_AF-A0A7C5NSY5-F1
#
_entry.id   AF-A0A7C5NSY5-F1
#
_cell.length_a   1.000
_cell.length_b   1.000
_cell.length_c   1.000
_cell.angle_alpha   90.00
_cell.angle_beta   90.00
_cell.angle_gamma   90.00
#
_symmetry.space_group_name_H-M   'P 1'
#
loop_
_entity.id
_entity.type
_entity.pdbx_description
1 polymer ?
#
loop_
_entity_poly.entity_id
_entity_poly.type
_entity_poly.pdbx_seq_one_letter_code
_entity_poly.pdbx_strand_id
1 'polypeptide(L)' 'MHSTRIIGEYTGNERGPLVILFGNMHGNEPAGTKAIDLMIKMIEVEPVTNPKFKFKGKILGLIGNLEATKKGIR' A
#
# COMPACT_ATOMS: atom_id res chain seq x y z
N MET A 1 -18.69 -3.68 4.86
CA MET A 1 -17.59 -3.07 4.08
C MET A 1 -16.98 -4.15 3.19
N HIS A 2 -16.89 -3.92 1.89
CA HIS A 2 -16.12 -4.81 1.02
C HIS A 2 -14.63 -4.54 1.26
N SER A 3 -13.92 -5.49 1.87
CA SER A 3 -12.45 -5.43 1.93
C SER A 3 -11.91 -5.89 0.58
N THR A 4 -11.39 -4.97 -0.23
CA THR A 4 -10.64 -5.31 -1.44
C THR A 4 -9.26 -5.82 -1.04
N ARG A 5 -8.71 -6.78 -1.80
CA ARG A 5 -7.36 -7.32 -1.55
C ARG A 5 -6.29 -6.25 -1.72
N ILE A 6 -6.47 -5.35 -2.68
CA ILE A 6 -5.55 -4.26 -2.99
C ILE A 6 -5.87 -3.08 -2.07
N ILE A 7 -4.85 -2.64 -1.34
CA ILE A 7 -4.85 -1.42 -0.53
C ILE A 7 -4.61 -0.21 -1.44
N GLY A 8 -3.62 -0.34 -2.33
CA GLY A 8 -3.25 0.66 -3.34
C GLY A 8 -2.06 0.18 -4.14
N GLU A 9 -1.72 0.90 -5.21
CA GLU A 9 -0.51 0.66 -5.99
C GLU A 9 0.03 1.97 -6.56
N TYR A 10 1.34 2.01 -6.82
CA TYR A 10 1.98 3.10 -7.54
C TYR A 10 3.06 2.56 -8.47
N THR A 11 3.07 3.04 -9.72
CA THR A 11 4.04 2.62 -10.74
C THR A 11 4.80 3.84 -11.22
N GLY A 12 6.13 3.81 -11.09
CA GLY A 12 7.01 4.84 -11.61
C GLY A 12 7.24 4.72 -13.11
N ASN A 13 7.73 5.80 -13.73
CA ASN A 13 8.02 5.84 -15.17
C ASN A 13 9.36 5.20 -15.54
N GLU A 14 10.20 4.86 -14.56
CA GLU A 14 11.48 4.19 -14.76
C GLU A 14 11.42 2.73 -14.34
N ARG A 15 12.10 1.85 -15.09
CA ARG A 15 12.22 0.42 -14.74
C ARG A 15 12.90 0.28 -13.37
N GLY A 16 12.35 -0.56 -12.53
CA GLY A 16 12.86 -0.86 -11.20
C GLY A 16 12.20 -2.12 -10.63
N PRO A 17 12.48 -2.45 -9.37
CA PRO A 17 11.92 -3.64 -8.72
C PRO A 17 10.41 -3.51 -8.49
N LEU A 18 9.74 -4.66 -8.31
CA LEU A 18 8.42 -4.72 -7.70
C LEU A 18 8.58 -4.91 -6.20
N VAL A 19 7.96 -4.03 -5.41
CA VAL A 19 7.88 -4.14 -3.96
C VAL A 19 6.44 -4.47 -3.58
N ILE A 20 6.24 -5.57 -2.85
CA ILE A 20 4.91 -5.97 -2.36
C ILE A 20 4.89 -5.75 -0.85
N LEU A 21 3.89 -4.98 -0.39
CA LEU A 21 3.67 -4.71 1.02
C LEU A 21 2.42 -5.44 1.49
N PHE A 22 2.50 -6.08 2.66
CA PHE A 22 1.36 -6.73 3.30
C PHE A 22 0.96 -5.98 4.58
N GLY A 23 -0.32 -5.63 4.67
CA GLY A 23 -0.97 -5.14 5.88
C GLY A 23 -2.10 -6.08 6.31
N ASN A 24 -2.55 -6.00 7.57
CA ASN A 24 -3.62 -6.84 8.11
C ASN A 24 -3.42 -8.35 7.86
N MET A 25 -2.25 -8.87 8.22
CA MET A 25 -2.06 -10.32 8.34
C MET A 25 -2.97 -10.87 9.46
N HIS A 26 -3.02 -10.14 10.57
CA HIS A 26 -4.04 -10.24 11.60
C HIS A 26 -5.06 -9.11 11.37
N GLY A 27 -6.34 -9.44 11.36
CA GLY A 27 -7.42 -8.50 11.03
C GLY A 27 -7.67 -7.41 12.06
N ASN A 28 -7.26 -7.65 13.31
CA ASN A 28 -7.29 -6.68 14.40
C ASN A 28 -6.07 -5.74 14.43
N GLU A 29 -5.15 -5.82 13.46
CA GLU A 29 -3.92 -5.01 13.38
C GLU A 29 -3.96 -4.03 12.18
N PRO A 30 -4.83 -3.00 12.18
CA PRO A 30 -5.08 -2.14 11.02
C PRO A 30 -3.95 -1.16 10.69
N ALA A 31 -2.97 -0.98 11.58
CA ALA A 31 -1.95 0.05 11.47
C ALA A 31 -1.11 -0.11 10.19
N GLY A 32 -0.74 -1.35 9.83
CA GLY A 32 0.04 -1.61 8.62
C GLY A 32 -0.69 -1.20 7.34
N THR A 33 -1.99 -1.52 7.23
CA THR A 33 -2.80 -1.14 6.07
C THR A 33 -2.95 0.37 5.95
N LYS A 34 -3.17 1.08 7.07
CA LYS A 34 -3.25 2.55 7.09
C LYS A 34 -1.92 3.19 6.68
N ALA A 35 -0.80 2.65 7.13
CA ALA A 35 0.52 3.15 6.76
C ALA A 35 0.81 2.95 5.27
N ILE A 36 0.44 1.80 4.70
CA ILE A 36 0.58 1.51 3.27
C ILE A 36 -0.24 2.49 2.44
N ASP A 37 -1.53 2.67 2.77
CA ASP A 37 -2.42 3.62 2.08
C ASP A 37 -1.86 5.06 2.11
N LEU A 38 -1.44 5.52 3.30
CA LEU A 38 -0.87 6.86 3.46
C LEU A 38 0.43 7.02 2.67
N MET A 39 1.34 6.04 2.74
CA MET A 39 2.61 6.09 2.01
C MET A 39 2.40 6.15 0.50
N ILE A 40 1.45 5.39 -0.06
CA ILE A 40 1.14 5.44 -1.50
C ILE A 40 0.66 6.84 -1.90
N LYS A 41 -0.27 7.43 -1.14
CA LYS A 41 -0.72 8.81 -1.36
C LYS A 41 0.40 9.84 -1.25
N MET A 42 1.34 9.64 -0.32
CA MET A 42 2.51 10.51 -0.19
C MET A 42 3.42 10.42 -1.42
N ILE A 43 3.64 9.21 -1.97
CA ILE A 43 4.43 9.04 -3.20
C ILE A 43 3.76 9.73 -4.40
N GLU A 44 2.43 9.71 -4.49
CA GLU A 44 1.68 10.38 -5.56
C GLU A 44 1.86 11.91 -5.55
N VAL A 45 1.90 12.52 -4.36
CA VAL A 45 2.05 13.98 -4.22
C VAL A 45 3.51 14.44 -4.17
N GLU A 46 4.46 13.54 -3.90
CA GLU A 46 5.88 13.87 -3.79
C GLU A 46 6.44 14.67 -4.99
N PRO A 47 6.09 14.39 -6.26
CA PRO A 47 6.57 15.19 -7.39
C PRO A 47 6.09 16.65 -7.37
N VAL A 48 4.99 16.96 -6.68
CA VAL A 48 4.44 18.33 -6.57
C VAL A 48 5.35 19.18 -5.67
N THR A 49 5.83 18.63 -4.57
CA THR A 49 6.69 19.33 -3.58
C THR A 49 8.18 19.13 -3.84
N ASN A 50 8.54 18.05 -4.54
CA ASN A 50 9.91 17.68 -4.88
C ASN A 50 9.99 17.21 -6.35
N PRO A 51 10.03 18.14 -7.33
CA PRO A 51 9.99 17.79 -8.77
C PRO A 51 11.18 16.95 -9.26
N LYS A 52 12.25 16.83 -8.46
CA LYS A 52 13.41 15.99 -8.76
C LYS A 52 13.23 14.54 -8.32
N PHE A 53 12.21 14.26 -7.50
CA PHE A 53 11.89 12.91 -7.07
C PHE A 53 11.53 12.03 -8.26
N LYS A 54 12.12 10.84 -8.32
CA LYS A 54 11.81 9.83 -9.33
C LYS A 54 11.64 8.48 -8.65
N PHE A 55 10.42 7.96 -8.71
CA PHE A 55 10.14 6.60 -8.29
C PHE A 55 10.51 5.62 -9.41
N LYS A 56 11.21 4.53 -9.08
CA LYS A 56 11.63 3.51 -10.04
C LYS A 56 11.03 2.16 -9.69
N GLY A 57 10.32 1.54 -10.63
CA GLY A 57 9.64 0.27 -10.42
C GLY A 57 8.18 0.43 -9.98
N LYS A 58 7.66 -0.56 -9.25
CA LYS A 58 6.26 -0.63 -8.84
C LYS A 58 6.15 -0.99 -7.37
N ILE A 59 5.19 -0.40 -6.68
CA ILE A 59 4.78 -0.82 -5.33
C ILE A 59 3.32 -1.23 -5.33
N LEU A 60 3.02 -2.33 -4.64
CA LEU A 60 1.67 -2.89 -4.52
C LEU A 60 1.39 -3.22 -3.05
N GLY A 61 0.40 -2.56 -2.47
CA GLY A 61 -0.09 -2.82 -1.12
C GLY A 61 -1.24 -3.82 -1.13
N LEU A 62 -1.14 -4.86 -0.31
CA LEU A 62 -2.13 -5.92 -0.21
C LEU A 62 -2.58 -6.17 1.24
N ILE A 63 -3.87 -6.46 1.41
CA ILE A 63 -4.38 -7.07 2.63
C ILE A 63 -3.87 -8.52 2.68
N GLY A 64 -3.35 -8.95 3.82
CA GLY A 64 -2.89 -10.32 4.06
C GLY A 64 -4.05 -11.29 4.27
N ASN A 65 -4.93 -11.01 5.23
CA ASN A 65 -6.05 -11.87 5.58
C ASN A 65 -7.39 -11.13 5.49
N LEU A 66 -8.11 -11.32 4.37
CA LEU A 66 -9.41 -10.67 4.16
C LEU A 66 -10.46 -11.12 5.18
N GLU A 67 -10.48 -12.38 5.55
CA GLU A 67 -11.50 -12.93 6.45
C GLU A 67 -11.27 -12.45 7.89
N ALA A 68 -10.03 -12.50 8.38
CA ALA A 68 -9.70 -11.95 9.68
C ALA A 68 -9.97 -10.43 9.71
N THR A 69 -9.62 -9.70 8.64
CA THR A 69 -9.89 -8.25 8.52
C THR A 69 -11.37 -7.93 8.61
N LYS A 70 -12.23 -8.68 7.89
CA LYS A 70 -13.68 -8.50 7.96
C LYS A 70 -14.23 -8.75 9.37
N LYS A 71 -13.64 -9.70 10.09
CA LYS A 71 -14.05 -10.10 11.44
C LYS A 71 -13.39 -9.28 12.55
N GLY A 72 -12.34 -8.51 12.24
CA GLY A 72 -11.55 -7.78 13.24
C GLY A 72 -10.87 -8.69 14.26
N ILE A 73 -10.42 -9.87 13.84
CA ILE A 73 -9.78 -10.89 14.70
C ILE A 73 -8.34 -11.13 14.29
N ARG A 74 -7.55 -11.73 15.20
CA ARG A 74 -6.19 -12.18 14.87
C ARG A 74 -6.21 -13.38 13.92
#